data_AF-A0AAU5K4W8-F1
#
_entry.id   AF-A0AAU5K4W8-F1
#
_cell.length_a   1.000
_cell.length_b   1.000
_cell.length_c   1.000
_cell.angle_alpha   90.00
_cell.angle_beta   90.00
_cell.angle_gamma   90.00
#
_symmetry.space_group_name_H-M   'P 1'
#
loop_
_entity.id
_entity.type
_entity.pdbx_description
1 polymer ?
#
loop_
_entity_poly.entity_id
_entity_poly.type
_entity_poly.pdbx_seq_one_letter_code
_entity_poly.pdbx_strand_id
1 'polypeptide(L)'
;MGVGNSDDWGRALDTNRPTVDDIVTVIIEFLAELEQQDAEEVRAELEKAGTDLPVDSILIVEILTRVEGHYGIGIPADAEAARATRSVHAFADAVLEAIIERQQS
;
A
#
# COMPACT_ATOMS: atom_id res chain seq x y z
N MET A 1 23.43 9.01 31.57
CA MET A 1 22.01 9.19 31.19
C MET A 1 21.99 9.28 29.68
N GLY A 2 21.39 8.27 29.03
CA GLY A 2 21.44 8.10 27.58
C GLY A 2 20.68 9.21 26.87
N VAL A 3 21.34 9.84 25.91
CA VAL A 3 20.72 10.64 24.87
C VAL A 3 20.24 9.66 23.79
N GLY A 4 18.93 9.46 23.67
CA GLY A 4 18.28 8.83 22.53
C GLY A 4 17.32 9.88 21.96
N ASN A 5 17.70 10.61 20.90
CA ASN A 5 17.80 10.22 19.49
C ASN A 5 16.44 10.39 18.80
N SER A 6 16.36 11.51 18.08
CA SER A 6 15.66 11.67 16.81
C SER A 6 14.20 11.23 16.83
N ASP A 7 13.35 12.11 17.35
CA ASP A 7 11.99 12.19 16.84
C ASP A 7 12.08 12.63 15.38
N ASP A 8 12.04 11.62 14.51
CA ASP A 8 11.95 11.71 13.06
C ASP A 8 10.54 12.23 12.71
N TRP A 9 10.30 13.53 12.90
CA TRP A 9 9.05 14.20 12.56
C TRP A 9 8.91 14.41 11.03
N GLY A 10 9.24 13.40 10.23
CA GLY A 10 9.22 13.45 8.77
C GLY A 10 7.87 13.12 8.12
N ARG A 11 6.86 12.65 8.87
CA ARG A 11 5.59 12.13 8.30
C ARG A 11 4.32 12.89 8.71
N ALA A 12 4.44 14.12 9.18
CA ALA A 12 3.27 14.97 9.40
C ALA A 12 3.25 16.11 8.37
N LEU A 13 2.21 16.09 7.52
CA LEU A 13 1.65 17.21 6.74
C LEU A 13 2.04 17.32 5.24
N ASP A 14 1.77 16.28 4.45
CA ASP A 14 1.17 16.48 3.12
C ASP A 14 -0.34 16.25 3.22
N THR A 15 -1.03 17.25 3.79
CA THR A 15 -2.49 17.24 3.92
C THR A 15 -3.14 17.40 2.54
N ASN A 16 -3.43 16.29 1.87
CA ASN A 16 -4.69 15.96 1.16
C ASN A 16 -4.53 14.77 0.18
N ARG A 17 -3.32 14.25 -0.05
CA ARG A 17 -3.10 13.12 -0.95
C ARG A 17 -2.02 12.18 -0.41
N PRO A 18 -2.32 10.89 -0.17
CA PRO A 18 -1.32 9.92 0.24
C PRO A 18 -0.27 9.74 -0.86
N THR A 19 0.97 9.47 -0.47
CA THR A 19 2.04 9.09 -1.41
C THR A 19 1.96 7.60 -1.76
N VAL A 20 2.71 7.16 -2.78
CA VAL A 20 2.83 5.73 -3.10
C VAL A 20 3.34 4.94 -1.89
N ASP A 21 4.33 5.46 -1.15
CA ASP A 21 4.90 4.80 0.02
C ASP A 21 3.91 4.70 1.20
N ASP A 22 3.05 5.72 1.39
CA ASP A 22 1.95 5.64 2.35
C ASP A 22 0.95 4.55 1.96
N ILE A 23 0.62 4.46 0.68
CA ILE A 23 -0.29 3.43 0.16
C ILE A 23 0.34 2.04 0.30
N VAL A 24 1.63 1.87 -0.03
CA VAL A 24 2.38 0.63 0.17
C VAL A 24 2.36 0.21 1.63
N THR A 25 2.57 1.16 2.56
CA THR A 25 2.50 0.89 4.00
C THR A 25 1.13 0.37 4.41
N VAL A 26 0.05 1.04 3.99
CA VAL A 26 -1.32 0.59 4.27
C VAL A 26 -1.62 -0.79 3.66
N ILE A 27 -1.13 -1.05 2.45
CA ILE A 27 -1.26 -2.37 1.81
C ILE A 27 -0.56 -3.45 2.64
N ILE A 28 0.67 -3.21 3.07
CA ILE A 28 1.43 -4.16 3.90
C ILE A 28 0.73 -4.40 5.23
N GLU A 29 0.18 -3.36 5.87
CA GLU A 29 -0.62 -3.51 7.08
C GLU A 29 -1.84 -4.42 6.85
N PHE A 30 -2.55 -4.26 5.74
CA PHE A 30 -3.67 -5.14 5.41
C PHE A 30 -3.25 -6.58 5.09
N LEU A 31 -2.11 -6.77 4.42
CA LEU A 31 -1.55 -8.10 4.19
C LEU A 31 -1.19 -8.78 5.53
N ALA A 32 -0.54 -8.04 6.42
CA ALA A 32 -0.18 -8.51 7.75
C ALA A 32 -1.41 -8.89 8.59
N GLU A 33 -2.49 -8.09 8.52
CA GLU A 33 -3.75 -8.41 9.17
C GLU A 33 -4.40 -9.69 8.60
N LEU A 34 -4.35 -9.90 7.29
CA LEU A 34 -4.89 -11.11 6.64
C LEU A 34 -4.12 -12.37 7.04
N GLU A 35 -2.79 -12.28 7.06
CA GLU A 35 -1.93 -13.41 7.41
C GLU A 35 -1.74 -13.59 8.92
N GLN A 36 -2.28 -12.67 9.73
CA GLN A 36 -2.07 -12.59 11.18
C GLN A 36 -0.58 -12.52 11.56
N GLN A 37 0.19 -11.79 10.76
CA GLN A 37 1.62 -11.57 10.92
C GLN A 37 1.91 -10.12 11.30
N ASP A 38 3.16 -9.85 11.70
CA ASP A 38 3.62 -8.49 11.94
C ASP A 38 3.90 -7.77 10.59
N ALA A 39 3.51 -6.49 10.49
CA ALA A 39 3.67 -5.72 9.27
C ALA A 39 5.14 -5.52 8.89
N GLU A 40 6.04 -5.40 9.87
CA GLU A 40 7.49 -5.30 9.61
C GLU A 40 8.05 -6.63 9.10
N GLU A 41 7.54 -7.76 9.58
CA GLU A 41 7.91 -9.08 9.06
C GLU A 41 7.45 -9.26 7.62
N VAL A 42 6.19 -8.93 7.31
CA VAL A 42 5.65 -9.02 5.94
C VAL A 42 6.41 -8.09 5.00
N ARG A 43 6.69 -6.85 5.41
CA ARG A 43 7.53 -5.90 4.64
C ARG A 43 8.88 -6.52 4.33
N ALA A 44 9.58 -7.04 5.34
CA ALA A 44 10.91 -7.61 5.17
C ALA A 44 10.89 -8.85 4.23
N GLU A 45 9.86 -9.69 4.29
CA GLU A 45 9.73 -10.84 3.39
C GLU A 45 9.48 -10.42 1.94
N LEU A 46 8.61 -9.43 1.72
CA LEU A 46 8.34 -8.87 0.39
C LEU A 46 9.60 -8.19 -0.19
N GLU A 47 10.33 -7.42 0.62
CA GLU A 47 11.59 -6.77 0.22
C GLU A 47 12.68 -7.80 -0.13
N LYS A 48 12.74 -8.93 0.59
CA LYS A 48 13.64 -10.05 0.25
C LYS A 48 13.22 -10.74 -1.04
N ALA A 49 11.93 -10.83 -1.32
CA ALA A 49 11.40 -11.50 -2.50
C ALA A 49 11.60 -10.68 -3.79
N GLY A 50 11.70 -9.35 -3.70
CA GLY A 50 12.09 -8.50 -4.81
C GLY A 50 11.85 -7.01 -4.57
N THR A 51 12.47 -6.17 -5.40
CA THR A 51 12.34 -4.70 -5.33
C THR A 51 10.91 -4.21 -5.54
N ASP A 52 10.11 -4.98 -6.27
CA ASP A 52 8.72 -4.61 -6.58
C ASP A 52 7.73 -5.16 -5.53
N LEU A 53 8.22 -5.76 -4.43
CA LEU A 53 7.42 -6.35 -3.36
C LEU A 53 6.39 -7.35 -3.93
N PRO A 54 6.86 -8.50 -4.45
CA PRO A 54 6.00 -9.44 -5.14
C PRO A 54 5.02 -10.10 -4.16
N VAL A 55 3.73 -10.10 -4.51
CA VAL A 55 2.63 -10.58 -3.65
C VAL A 55 1.70 -11.51 -4.42
N ASP A 56 1.07 -12.46 -3.72
CA ASP A 56 0.11 -13.35 -4.35
C ASP A 56 -1.09 -12.58 -4.92
N SER A 57 -1.47 -12.93 -6.14
CA SER A 57 -2.69 -12.46 -6.79
C SER A 57 -3.95 -12.65 -5.95
N ILE A 58 -4.04 -13.70 -5.13
CA ILE A 58 -5.20 -13.92 -4.24
C ILE A 58 -5.24 -12.85 -3.15
N LEU A 59 -4.11 -12.60 -2.51
CA LEU A 59 -4.00 -11.60 -1.45
C LEU A 59 -4.33 -10.20 -1.97
N ILE A 60 -3.86 -9.84 -3.17
CA ILE A 60 -4.20 -8.58 -3.86
C ILE A 60 -5.71 -8.39 -3.98
N VAL A 61 -6.45 -9.43 -4.38
CA VAL A 61 -7.91 -9.35 -4.55
C VAL A 61 -8.61 -9.14 -3.19
N GLU A 62 -8.12 -9.77 -2.13
CA GLU A 62 -8.69 -9.61 -0.79
C GLU A 62 -8.45 -8.21 -0.22
N ILE A 63 -7.25 -7.65 -0.41
CA ILE A 63 -6.95 -6.28 0.03
C ILE A 63 -7.58 -5.21 -0.87
N LEU A 64 -7.89 -5.52 -2.13
CA LEU A 64 -8.45 -4.56 -3.09
C LEU A 64 -9.72 -3.91 -2.55
N THR A 65 -10.69 -4.71 -2.15
CA THR A 65 -11.95 -4.22 -1.60
C THR A 65 -11.74 -3.40 -0.32
N ARG A 66 -10.74 -3.77 0.49
CA ARG A 66 -10.42 -3.07 1.73
C ARG A 66 -9.79 -1.70 1.48
N VAL A 67 -8.91 -1.61 0.48
CA VAL A 67 -8.28 -0.36 0.04
C VAL A 67 -9.29 0.58 -0.62
N GLU A 68 -10.17 0.06 -1.47
CA GLU A 68 -11.28 0.83 -2.04
C GLU A 68 -12.17 1.43 -0.95
N GLY A 69 -12.53 0.63 0.06
CA GLY A 69 -13.29 1.10 1.21
C GLY A 69 -12.54 2.12 2.07
N HIS A 70 -11.24 1.91 2.29
CA HIS A 70 -10.38 2.79 3.11
C HIS A 70 -10.24 4.19 2.49
N TYR A 71 -9.98 4.27 1.19
CA TYR A 71 -9.83 5.54 0.47
C TYR A 71 -11.15 6.05 -0.15
N GLY A 72 -12.22 5.26 -0.05
CA GLY A 72 -13.51 5.55 -0.64
C GLY A 72 -13.47 5.63 -2.17
N ILE A 73 -12.51 4.97 -2.83
CA ILE A 73 -12.31 5.00 -4.29
C ILE A 73 -12.94 3.76 -4.95
N GLY A 74 -13.05 3.80 -6.28
CA GLY A 74 -13.39 2.62 -7.09
C GLY A 74 -12.29 2.43 -8.11
N ILE A 75 -11.64 1.29 -8.06
CA ILE A 75 -10.54 0.95 -8.95
C ILE A 75 -11.14 0.31 -10.22
N PRO A 76 -10.88 0.87 -11.41
CA PRO A 76 -11.40 0.28 -12.64
C PRO A 76 -10.78 -1.10 -12.89
N ALA A 77 -11.60 -2.05 -13.39
CA ALA A 77 -11.19 -3.42 -13.69
C ALA A 77 -10.04 -3.52 -14.71
N ASP A 78 -9.86 -2.51 -15.56
CA ASP A 78 -8.73 -2.44 -16.49
C ASP A 78 -7.41 -2.15 -15.75
N ALA A 79 -7.46 -1.36 -14.68
CA ALA A 79 -6.34 -1.18 -13.76
C ALA A 79 -6.15 -2.43 -12.87
N GLU A 80 -7.22 -3.16 -12.55
CA GLU A 80 -7.15 -4.47 -11.87
C GLU A 80 -6.34 -5.50 -12.71
N ALA A 81 -6.51 -5.49 -14.04
CA ALA A 81 -5.74 -6.33 -14.95
C ALA A 81 -4.23 -5.95 -15.01
N ALA A 82 -3.88 -4.67 -14.82
CA ALA A 82 -2.49 -4.23 -14.69
C ALA A 82 -1.88 -4.62 -13.33
N ARG A 83 -2.69 -4.64 -12.26
CA ARG A 83 -2.32 -5.09 -10.90
C ARG A 83 -2.15 -6.61 -10.79
N ALA A 84 -2.73 -7.37 -11.71
CA ALA A 84 -2.52 -8.82 -11.86
C ALA A 84 -1.05 -9.20 -12.17
N THR A 85 -0.15 -8.23 -12.29
CA THR A 85 1.30 -8.41 -12.38
C THR A 85 1.98 -8.80 -11.05
N ARG A 86 1.22 -8.92 -9.94
CA ARG A 86 1.68 -9.49 -8.64
C ARG A 86 2.71 -8.63 -7.87
N SER A 87 2.57 -7.31 -7.88
CA SER A 87 3.47 -6.39 -7.17
C SER A 87 2.69 -5.41 -6.29
N VAL A 88 3.14 -5.22 -5.05
CA VAL A 88 2.56 -4.22 -4.13
C VAL A 88 2.79 -2.80 -4.65
N HIS A 89 3.94 -2.53 -5.28
CA HIS A 89 4.22 -1.23 -5.90
C HIS A 89 3.26 -0.91 -7.05
N ALA A 90 3.11 -1.83 -8.00
CA ALA A 90 2.17 -1.64 -9.11
C ALA A 90 0.72 -1.50 -8.61
N PHE A 91 0.38 -2.21 -7.53
CA PHE A 91 -0.90 -2.06 -6.86
C PHE A 91 -1.09 -0.68 -6.25
N ALA A 92 -0.09 -0.17 -5.53
CA ALA A 92 -0.09 1.15 -4.91
C ALA A 92 -0.17 2.31 -5.92
N ASP A 93 0.57 2.22 -7.04
CA ASP A 93 0.51 3.22 -8.11
C ASP A 93 -0.91 3.34 -8.67
N ALA A 94 -1.55 2.20 -8.94
CA ALA A 94 -2.89 2.18 -9.50
C ALA A 94 -3.97 2.61 -8.48
N VAL A 95 -3.71 2.48 -7.17
CA VAL A 95 -4.56 3.08 -6.11
C VAL A 95 -4.40 4.60 -6.14
N LEU A 96 -3.16 5.08 -6.21
CA LEU A 96 -2.87 6.52 -6.25
C LEU A 96 -3.53 7.18 -7.46
N GLU A 97 -3.43 6.57 -8.65
CA GLU A 97 -4.10 7.06 -9.86
C GLU A 97 -5.61 7.19 -9.64
N ALA A 98 -6.27 6.18 -9.08
CA ALA A 98 -7.69 6.21 -8.79
C ALA A 98 -8.08 7.29 -7.75
N ILE A 99 -7.22 7.54 -6.74
CA ILE A 99 -7.39 8.65 -5.80
C ILE A 99 -7.29 10.00 -6.52
N ILE A 100 -6.30 10.15 -7.41
CA ILE A 100 -6.08 11.38 -8.17
C ILE A 100 -7.26 11.66 -9.09
N GLU A 101 -7.76 10.66 -9.82
CA GLU A 101 -8.92 10.78 -10.71
C GLU A 101 -10.18 11.19 -9.96
N ARG A 102 -10.44 10.57 -8.79
CA ARG A 102 -11.57 10.92 -7.91
C ARG A 102 -11.52 12.35 -7.41
N GLN A 103 -10.33 12.91 -7.18
CA GLN A 103 -10.18 14.31 -6.73
C GLN A 103 -10.36 15.34 -7.86
N GLN A 104 -10.31 14.92 -9.12
CA GLN A 104 -10.43 15.80 -10.28
C GLN A 104 -11.85 15.88 -10.88
N SER A 105 -12.79 15.03 -10.41
CA SER A 105 -14.22 15.06 -10.78
C SER A 105 -15.07 15.75 -9.72
#